data_AF-A0A498J6H6-F1
#
_entry.id   AF-A0A498J6H6-F1
#
_cell.length_a   1.000
_cell.length_b   1.000
_cell.length_c   1.000
_cell.angle_alpha   90.00
_cell.angle_beta   90.00
_cell.angle_gamma   90.00
#
_symmetry.space_group_name_H-M   'P 1'
#
loop_
_entity.id
_entity.type
_entity.pdbx_description
1 polymer ?
#
loop_
_entity_poly.entity_id
_entity_poly.type
_entity_poly.pdbx_seq_one_letter_code
_entity_poly.pdbx_strand_id
1 'polypeptide(L)'
;NSPEVHANTAETLCAVARFAPPGLATKISSPSFMRRLFRHALEDSRPQYVLINLLSVCLYMLDPTRLNSRTYENFGGLQITYGSVDTANSETVVGMLEILGDLLKLLDVSTADNVLLTTYGKLQPPLGQHRLKIVEFVAVLLSVGGETVEKELIRLGAIQRILDLFFKYPYNNFVHHHIENIIVSCLESKNAPLVQYLLCECDLVGKILTAENNYTLGADPKRPTVPDEGRSPPRNPAVQEEMCDMEDDYRAVKLILPTSPCRKKMRCSPTDNVSEDVRTSELEDQKI
;
A
#
# COMPACT_ATOMS: atom_id res chain seq x y z
N ASN A 1 -6.54 37.44 4.88
CA ASN A 1 -5.50 36.65 5.58
C ASN A 1 -4.60 36.01 4.55
N SER A 2 -3.29 36.25 4.61
CA SER A 2 -2.34 35.67 3.66
C SER A 2 -2.00 34.22 4.01
N PRO A 3 -1.68 33.37 3.02
CA PRO A 3 -1.17 32.01 3.26
C PRO A 3 0.04 32.01 4.19
N GLU A 4 0.98 32.93 4.00
CA GLU A 4 2.17 33.05 4.84
C GLU A 4 1.88 33.17 6.34
N VAL A 5 0.85 33.95 6.74
CA VAL A 5 0.44 34.06 8.14
C VAL A 5 -0.08 32.72 8.69
N HIS A 6 -0.84 31.99 7.88
CA HIS A 6 -1.30 30.65 8.26
C HIS A 6 -0.14 29.64 8.38
N ALA A 7 0.91 29.79 7.56
CA ALA A 7 2.12 28.95 7.64
C ALA A 7 2.87 29.18 8.93
N ASN A 8 3.20 30.43 9.20
CA ASN A 8 3.94 30.82 10.40
C ASN A 8 3.16 30.44 11.67
N THR A 9 1.84 30.60 11.66
CA THR A 9 0.98 30.20 12.79
C THR A 9 1.00 28.69 13.01
N ALA A 10 0.83 27.89 11.94
CA ALA A 10 0.81 26.44 12.04
C ALA A 10 2.18 25.87 12.46
N GLU A 11 3.27 26.46 11.96
CA GLU A 11 4.63 26.09 12.36
C GLU A 11 4.92 26.44 13.82
N THR A 12 4.53 27.64 14.26
CA THR A 12 4.65 28.06 15.66
C THR A 12 3.87 27.12 16.57
N LEU A 13 2.64 26.76 16.22
CA LEU A 13 1.85 25.80 16.98
C LEU A 13 2.51 24.42 17.03
N CYS A 14 3.14 23.99 15.94
CA CYS A 14 3.89 22.75 15.89
C CYS A 14 5.11 22.76 16.82
N ALA A 15 5.86 23.86 16.84
CA ALA A 15 6.96 24.05 17.78
C ALA A 15 6.48 24.08 19.24
N VAL A 16 5.39 24.80 19.52
CA VAL A 16 4.79 24.85 20.86
C VAL A 16 4.35 23.45 21.30
N ALA A 17 3.69 22.67 20.46
CA ALA A 17 3.28 21.31 20.81
C ALA A 17 4.46 20.38 21.10
N ARG A 18 5.59 20.55 20.40
CA ARG A 18 6.83 19.78 20.62
C ARG A 18 7.52 20.13 21.94
N PHE A 19 7.47 21.40 22.35
CA PHE A 19 8.18 21.89 23.54
C PHE A 19 7.24 22.32 24.67
N ALA A 20 5.97 21.90 24.61
CA ALA A 20 4.94 22.31 25.56
C ALA A 20 5.24 21.76 26.96
N PRO A 21 5.14 22.59 28.02
CA PRO A 21 5.11 22.11 29.38
C PRO A 21 3.95 21.11 29.59
N PRO A 22 4.02 20.18 30.57
CA PRO A 22 3.02 19.11 30.75
C PRO A 22 1.56 19.59 30.82
N GLY A 23 1.31 20.73 31.47
CA GLY A 23 -0.04 21.32 31.58
C GLY A 23 -0.60 21.85 30.25
N LEU A 24 0.26 22.29 29.32
CA LEU A 24 -0.14 22.71 27.99
C LEU A 24 -0.24 21.51 27.03
N ALA A 25 0.68 20.55 27.16
CA ALA A 25 0.66 19.30 26.39
C ALA A 25 -0.67 18.57 26.58
N THR A 26 -1.16 18.41 27.82
CA THR A 26 -2.46 17.78 28.10
C THR A 26 -3.66 18.49 27.46
N LYS A 27 -3.64 19.83 27.35
CA LYS A 27 -4.68 20.59 26.66
C LYS A 27 -4.63 20.43 25.15
N ILE A 28 -3.42 20.45 24.57
CA ILE A 28 -3.20 20.21 23.14
C ILE A 28 -3.60 18.77 22.77
N SER A 29 -3.29 17.80 23.64
CA SER A 29 -3.68 16.41 23.46
C SER A 29 -5.16 16.11 23.70
N SER A 30 -5.94 17.09 24.14
CA SER A 30 -7.36 16.83 24.36
C SER A 30 -8.07 16.51 23.04
N PRO A 31 -8.97 15.50 23.00
CA PRO A 31 -9.66 15.11 21.77
C PRO A 31 -10.45 16.27 21.16
N SER A 32 -11.09 17.07 22.01
CA SER A 32 -11.87 18.24 21.58
C SER A 32 -11.03 19.31 20.88
N PHE A 33 -9.79 19.51 21.33
CA PHE A 33 -8.85 20.44 20.68
C PHE A 33 -8.37 19.88 19.35
N MET A 34 -7.94 18.61 19.33
CA MET A 34 -7.50 17.94 18.10
C MET A 34 -8.60 17.95 17.03
N ARG A 35 -9.83 17.59 17.39
CA ARG A 35 -10.99 17.62 16.48
C ARG A 35 -11.22 19.00 15.87
N ARG A 36 -11.11 20.07 16.66
CA ARG A 36 -11.25 21.45 16.17
C ARG A 36 -10.11 21.83 15.22
N LEU A 37 -8.88 21.43 15.54
CA LEU A 37 -7.70 21.75 14.75
C LEU A 37 -7.73 21.03 13.40
N PHE A 38 -8.15 19.76 13.37
CA PHE A 38 -8.34 19.01 12.14
C PHE A 38 -9.49 19.53 11.29
N ARG A 39 -10.64 19.85 11.89
CA ARG A 39 -11.75 20.49 11.17
C ARG A 39 -11.28 21.76 10.45
N HIS A 40 -10.49 22.59 11.14
CA HIS A 40 -9.94 23.79 10.54
C HIS A 40 -8.89 23.47 9.45
N ALA A 41 -8.01 22.49 9.66
CA ALA A 41 -6.97 22.12 8.69
C ALA A 41 -7.51 21.47 7.41
N LEU A 42 -8.70 20.85 7.47
CA LEU A 42 -9.37 20.18 6.35
C LEU A 42 -10.30 21.10 5.55
N GLU A 43 -10.45 22.37 5.93
CA GLU A 43 -11.20 23.35 5.13
C GLU A 43 -10.50 23.58 3.78
N ASP A 44 -11.24 23.49 2.66
CA ASP A 44 -10.70 23.62 1.29
C ASP A 44 -9.96 24.95 1.01
N SER A 45 -10.28 26.00 1.78
CA SER A 45 -9.61 27.30 1.68
C SER A 45 -8.20 27.32 2.27
N ARG A 46 -7.78 26.25 2.96
CA ARG A 46 -6.52 26.21 3.69
C ARG A 46 -5.41 25.65 2.83
N PRO A 47 -4.21 26.25 2.94
CA PRO A 47 -3.03 25.67 2.31
C PRO A 47 -2.65 24.31 2.89
N GLN A 48 -2.12 23.42 2.04
CA GLN A 48 -1.79 22.04 2.38
C GLN A 48 -0.80 21.89 3.55
N TYR A 49 0.09 22.86 3.77
CA TYR A 49 1.06 22.80 4.87
C TYR A 49 0.41 22.87 6.25
N VAL A 50 -0.81 23.44 6.38
CA VAL A 50 -1.53 23.49 7.67
C VAL A 50 -1.81 22.06 8.15
N LEU A 51 -2.28 21.21 7.23
CA LEU A 51 -2.50 19.80 7.49
C LEU A 51 -1.19 19.07 7.79
N ILE A 52 -0.13 19.33 7.02
CA ILE A 52 1.20 18.70 7.22
C ILE A 52 1.75 19.01 8.63
N ASN A 53 1.67 20.27 9.06
CA ASN A 53 2.13 20.69 10.38
C ASN A 53 1.30 20.05 11.50
N LEU A 54 -0.02 19.96 11.32
CA LEU A 54 -0.91 19.28 12.26
C LEU A 54 -0.60 17.79 12.38
N LEU A 55 -0.44 17.08 11.26
CA LEU A 55 -0.04 15.67 11.26
C LEU A 55 1.33 15.49 11.93
N SER A 56 2.26 16.43 11.75
CA SER A 56 3.56 16.41 12.44
C SER A 56 3.43 16.54 13.96
N VAL A 57 2.48 17.35 14.44
CA VAL A 57 2.14 17.40 15.87
C VAL A 57 1.59 16.06 16.36
N CYS A 58 0.66 15.47 15.62
CA CYS A 58 0.07 14.18 15.99
C CYS A 58 1.13 13.08 16.08
N LEU A 59 2.03 13.02 15.10
CA LEU A 59 3.15 12.09 15.08
C LEU A 59 4.06 12.26 16.29
N TYR A 60 4.35 13.50 16.70
CA TYR A 60 5.14 13.76 17.91
C TYR A 60 4.44 13.26 19.18
N MET A 61 3.12 13.40 19.24
CA MET A 61 2.34 12.96 20.40
C MET A 61 2.22 11.45 20.49
N LEU A 62 2.17 10.77 19.34
CA LEU A 62 2.15 9.30 19.27
C LEU A 62 3.53 8.69 19.54
N ASP A 63 4.57 9.33 19.03
CA ASP A 63 5.94 8.84 19.13
C ASP A 63 6.96 9.99 19.26
N PRO A 64 7.17 10.49 20.49
CA PRO A 64 8.09 11.59 20.74
C PRO A 64 9.57 11.20 20.54
N THR A 65 9.91 9.90 20.55
CA THR A 65 11.29 9.41 20.40
C THR A 65 11.70 9.32 18.93
N ARG A 66 10.78 9.00 18.02
CA ARG A 66 11.03 8.95 16.56
C ARG A 66 11.46 10.28 15.94
N LEU A 67 10.99 11.42 16.43
CA LEU A 67 11.24 12.71 15.77
C LEU A 67 12.57 13.37 16.14
N ASN A 68 13.17 13.02 17.28
CA ASN A 68 14.54 13.47 17.61
C ASN A 68 15.59 12.88 16.66
N SER A 69 15.26 11.79 15.96
CA SER A 69 16.12 11.15 14.96
C SER A 69 15.99 11.74 13.55
N ARG A 70 15.07 12.68 13.30
CA ARG A 70 14.68 13.06 11.93
C ARG A 70 15.04 14.49 11.51
N THR A 71 15.77 15.21 12.34
CA THR A 71 16.46 16.43 11.90
C THR A 71 17.61 16.04 10.99
N TYR A 72 17.31 16.01 9.69
CA TYR A 72 18.23 15.93 8.54
C TYR A 72 18.87 14.55 8.31
N GLU A 73 18.44 13.91 7.22
CA GLU A 73 19.12 12.83 6.46
C GLU A 73 19.70 11.64 7.25
N ASN A 74 19.16 10.43 7.02
CA ASN A 74 19.97 9.28 6.60
C ASN A 74 19.09 8.07 6.27
N PHE A 75 19.16 7.65 5.01
CA PHE A 75 18.78 6.34 4.53
C PHE A 75 19.84 5.35 5.02
N GLY A 76 19.62 4.74 6.18
CA GLY A 76 20.51 3.74 6.75
C GLY A 76 19.80 3.07 7.91
N GLY A 77 19.60 1.75 7.80
CA GLY A 77 18.69 0.98 8.63
C GLY A 77 18.87 1.20 10.13
N LEU A 78 17.74 1.29 10.83
CA LEU A 78 17.69 1.15 12.26
C LEU A 78 16.51 0.23 12.59
N GLN A 79 16.83 -0.95 13.14
CA GLN A 79 15.84 -1.79 13.80
C GLN A 79 15.17 -0.95 14.89
N ILE A 80 13.85 -0.88 14.86
CA ILE A 80 13.08 -0.14 15.85
C ILE A 80 12.46 -1.14 16.83
N THR A 81 13.09 -1.27 18.00
CA THR A 81 12.51 -1.97 19.14
C THR A 81 11.52 -1.02 19.82
N TYR A 82 10.21 -1.22 19.61
CA TYR A 82 9.17 -0.44 20.29
C TYR A 82 8.95 -0.95 21.71
N GLY A 83 9.19 -0.07 22.68
CA GLY A 83 8.64 -0.22 24.02
C GLY A 83 7.15 0.08 23.97
N SER A 84 6.32 -0.96 24.12
CA SER A 84 4.87 -0.88 24.35
C SER A 84 4.59 -0.10 25.64
N VAL A 85 4.54 1.22 25.56
CA VAL A 85 3.88 2.06 26.57
C VAL A 85 2.43 2.21 26.13
N ASP A 86 1.53 2.10 27.09
CA ASP A 86 0.05 2.05 27.01
C ASP A 86 -0.62 3.32 26.41
N THR A 87 -0.02 3.94 25.39
CA THR A 87 -0.51 5.14 24.69
C THR A 87 -1.65 4.83 23.73
N ALA A 88 -1.78 3.57 23.31
CA ALA A 88 -2.75 3.08 22.34
C ALA A 88 -4.23 3.32 22.71
N ASN A 89 -4.52 3.45 24.01
CA ASN A 89 -5.88 3.69 24.52
C ASN A 89 -6.06 5.09 25.13
N SER A 90 -5.14 6.02 24.86
CA SER A 90 -5.28 7.41 25.30
C SER A 90 -6.49 8.08 24.62
N GLU A 91 -7.22 8.91 25.36
CA GLU A 91 -8.31 9.76 24.84
C GLU A 91 -7.87 10.50 23.55
N THR A 92 -6.60 10.91 23.52
CA THR A 92 -5.94 11.55 22.36
C THR A 92 -6.02 10.71 21.08
N VAL A 93 -5.74 9.40 21.16
CA VAL A 93 -5.76 8.48 20.02
C VAL A 93 -7.19 8.33 19.50
N VAL A 94 -8.18 8.26 20.39
CA VAL A 94 -9.60 8.23 20.01
C VAL A 94 -9.97 9.48 19.19
N GLY A 95 -9.55 10.67 19.63
CA GLY A 95 -9.77 11.90 18.87
C GLY A 95 -9.08 11.92 17.51
N MET A 96 -7.90 11.28 17.39
CA MET A 96 -7.18 11.10 16.14
C MET A 96 -7.79 10.03 15.21
N LEU A 97 -8.53 9.07 15.75
CA LEU A 97 -9.24 8.06 14.96
C LEU A 97 -10.52 8.63 14.33
N GLU A 98 -11.25 9.50 15.03
CA GLU A 98 -12.48 10.11 14.53
C GLU A 98 -12.30 10.88 13.21
N ILE A 99 -11.13 11.47 13.01
CA ILE A 99 -10.76 12.27 11.83
C ILE A 99 -10.15 11.42 10.71
N LEU A 100 -9.76 10.18 11.00
CA LEU A 100 -8.97 9.35 10.11
C LEU A 100 -9.74 9.08 8.81
N GLY A 101 -11.05 8.91 8.90
CA GLY A 101 -11.91 8.74 7.73
C GLY A 101 -11.81 9.90 6.74
N ASP A 102 -11.72 11.14 7.21
CA ASP A 102 -11.59 12.31 6.33
C ASP A 102 -10.18 12.43 5.75
N LEU A 103 -9.15 12.08 6.51
CA LEU A 103 -7.77 12.00 6.01
C LEU A 103 -7.63 10.96 4.90
N LEU A 104 -8.25 9.79 5.05
CA LEU A 104 -8.19 8.74 4.04
C LEU A 104 -8.87 9.15 2.73
N LYS A 105 -9.94 9.95 2.77
CA LYS A 105 -10.56 10.51 1.55
C LYS A 105 -9.58 11.37 0.74
N LEU A 106 -8.66 12.07 1.40
CA LEU A 106 -7.63 12.86 0.72
C LEU A 106 -6.63 11.98 -0.05
N LEU A 107 -6.49 10.70 0.30
CA LEU A 107 -5.65 9.77 -0.46
C LEU A 107 -6.25 9.42 -1.82
N ASP A 108 -7.58 9.47 -1.94
CA ASP A 108 -8.32 9.15 -3.17
C ASP A 108 -8.38 10.33 -4.15
N VAL A 109 -8.06 11.55 -3.69
CA VAL A 109 -8.14 12.77 -4.49
C VAL A 109 -7.11 12.73 -5.63
N SER A 110 -7.64 12.74 -6.86
CA SER A 110 -6.89 12.78 -8.10
C SER A 110 -7.11 14.12 -8.80
N THR A 111 -6.69 15.23 -8.19
CA THR A 111 -6.77 16.54 -8.86
C THR A 111 -5.74 16.59 -9.98
N ALA A 112 -6.21 16.39 -11.21
CA ALA A 112 -5.39 16.28 -12.42
C ALA A 112 -4.56 17.54 -12.72
N ASP A 113 -4.80 18.67 -12.05
CA ASP A 113 -4.19 19.95 -12.41
C ASP A 113 -2.70 20.05 -12.07
N ASN A 114 -2.19 19.18 -11.19
CA ASN A 114 -0.79 19.20 -10.78
C ASN A 114 0.02 18.18 -11.59
N VAL A 115 1.01 18.68 -12.35
CA VAL A 115 1.97 17.84 -13.09
C VAL A 115 3.35 18.05 -12.52
N LEU A 116 4.03 16.95 -12.17
CA LEU A 116 5.44 16.97 -11.81
C LEU A 116 6.25 16.36 -12.96
N LEU A 117 7.21 17.12 -13.49
CA LEU A 117 8.18 16.60 -14.45
C LEU A 117 9.24 15.80 -13.69
N THR A 118 9.54 14.61 -14.18
CA THR A 118 10.56 13.70 -13.65
C THR A 118 11.55 13.36 -14.75
N THR A 119 12.66 12.73 -14.39
CA THR A 119 13.64 12.27 -15.39
C THR A 119 13.08 11.20 -16.33
N TYR A 120 12.06 10.45 -15.92
CA TYR A 120 11.44 9.38 -16.73
C TYR A 120 10.25 9.85 -17.57
N GLY A 121 9.61 10.95 -17.16
CA GLY A 121 8.43 11.50 -17.81
C GLY A 121 7.61 12.37 -16.86
N LYS A 122 6.29 12.39 -17.03
CA LYS A 122 5.39 13.26 -16.24
C LYS A 122 4.62 12.44 -15.21
N LEU A 123 4.45 12.99 -14.02
CA LEU A 123 3.66 12.40 -12.94
C LEU A 123 2.42 13.28 -12.68
N GLN A 124 1.23 12.72 -12.90
CA GLN A 124 -0.05 13.43 -12.86
C GLN A 124 -1.19 12.54 -12.32
N PRO A 125 -1.79 12.86 -11.16
CA PRO A 125 -1.27 13.81 -10.18
C PRO A 125 -0.10 13.22 -9.39
N PRO A 126 0.90 14.03 -9.01
CA PRO A 126 1.88 13.63 -8.01
C PRO A 126 1.18 13.25 -6.71
N LEU A 127 1.79 12.33 -5.95
CA LEU A 127 1.24 11.94 -4.64
C LEU A 127 1.11 13.17 -3.73
N GLY A 128 2.12 14.03 -3.71
CA GLY A 128 2.15 15.25 -2.90
C GLY A 128 2.51 14.98 -1.44
N GLN A 129 3.06 16.01 -0.78
CA GLN A 129 3.58 15.89 0.59
C GLN A 129 2.48 15.62 1.62
N HIS A 130 1.30 16.21 1.46
CA HIS A 130 0.20 16.03 2.42
C HIS A 130 -0.35 14.60 2.42
N ARG A 131 -0.52 13.97 1.23
CA ARG A 131 -0.94 12.55 1.12
C ARG A 131 0.12 11.61 1.65
N LEU A 132 1.40 11.86 1.36
CA LEU A 132 2.50 11.09 1.94
C LEU A 132 2.50 11.19 3.48
N LYS A 133 2.24 12.38 4.02
CA LYS A 133 2.18 12.61 5.47
C LYS A 133 1.03 11.85 6.14
N ILE A 134 -0.10 11.68 5.44
CA ILE A 134 -1.22 10.86 5.91
C ILE A 134 -0.82 9.38 5.98
N VAL A 135 -0.12 8.85 4.97
CA VAL A 135 0.38 7.47 4.96
C VAL A 135 1.36 7.24 6.13
N GLU A 136 2.28 8.18 6.36
CA GLU A 136 3.18 8.17 7.52
C GLU A 136 2.41 8.16 8.85
N PHE A 137 1.38 8.99 8.97
CA PHE A 137 0.53 9.05 10.15
C PHE A 137 -0.16 7.72 10.45
N VAL A 138 -0.69 7.04 9.43
CA VAL A 138 -1.27 5.70 9.58
C VAL A 138 -0.23 4.67 9.99
N ALA A 139 0.98 4.71 9.41
CA ALA A 139 2.06 3.81 9.78
C ALA A 139 2.43 3.94 11.27
N VAL A 140 2.51 5.18 11.78
CA VAL A 140 2.82 5.42 13.19
C VAL A 140 1.66 5.05 14.11
N LEU A 141 0.42 5.38 13.75
CA LEU A 141 -0.77 4.93 14.49
C LEU A 141 -0.78 3.40 14.65
N LEU A 142 -0.49 2.68 13.56
CA LEU A 142 -0.44 1.23 13.59
C LEU A 142 0.73 0.70 14.44
N SER A 143 1.88 1.37 14.42
CA SER A 143 3.03 0.98 15.27
C SER A 143 2.81 1.21 16.76
N VAL A 144 1.99 2.20 17.14
CA VAL A 144 1.51 2.36 18.51
C VAL A 144 0.60 1.19 18.90
N GLY A 145 -0.13 0.66 17.93
CA GLY A 145 -1.00 -0.50 18.08
C GLY A 145 -2.27 -0.19 18.86
N GLY A 146 -2.88 -1.23 19.41
CA GLY A 146 -4.10 -1.15 20.20
C GLY A 146 -5.33 -1.63 19.45
N GLU A 147 -6.14 -2.40 20.15
CA GLU A 147 -7.32 -3.04 19.57
C GLU A 147 -8.29 -2.03 18.95
N THR A 148 -8.46 -0.86 19.57
CA THR A 148 -9.31 0.24 19.06
C THR A 148 -8.78 0.80 17.73
N VAL A 149 -7.45 1.03 17.64
CA VAL A 149 -6.80 1.56 16.43
C VAL A 149 -6.92 0.56 15.28
N GLU A 150 -6.57 -0.69 15.54
CA GLU A 150 -6.59 -1.75 14.53
C GLU A 150 -8.01 -2.01 14.02
N LYS A 151 -9.00 -2.09 14.91
CA LYS A 151 -10.41 -2.22 14.54
C LYS A 151 -10.88 -1.08 13.64
N GLU A 152 -10.50 0.16 13.97
CA GLU A 152 -10.91 1.32 13.20
C GLU A 152 -10.23 1.38 11.83
N LEU A 153 -8.95 0.98 11.75
CA LEU A 153 -8.21 0.88 10.47
C LEU A 153 -8.85 -0.15 9.53
N ILE A 154 -9.28 -1.30 10.06
CA ILE A 154 -10.03 -2.32 9.31
C ILE A 154 -11.37 -1.74 8.86
N ARG A 155 -12.15 -1.15 9.79
CA ARG A 155 -13.48 -0.59 9.50
C ARG A 155 -13.44 0.48 8.41
N LEU A 156 -12.41 1.32 8.42
CA LEU A 156 -12.23 2.38 7.42
C LEU A 156 -11.62 1.88 6.11
N GLY A 157 -11.13 0.64 6.04
CA GLY A 157 -10.42 0.11 4.87
C GLY A 157 -9.11 0.83 4.60
N ALA A 158 -8.43 1.30 5.65
CA ALA A 158 -7.27 2.19 5.52
C ALA A 158 -6.09 1.51 4.81
N ILE A 159 -5.79 0.28 5.21
CA ILE A 159 -4.63 -0.48 4.70
C ILE A 159 -4.82 -0.82 3.23
N GLN A 160 -6.03 -1.21 2.81
CA GLN A 160 -6.33 -1.47 1.41
C GLN A 160 -6.10 -0.24 0.53
N ARG A 161 -6.64 0.93 0.91
CA ARG A 161 -6.42 2.18 0.16
C ARG A 161 -4.93 2.53 0.05
N ILE A 162 -4.19 2.34 1.14
CA ILE A 162 -2.75 2.63 1.20
C ILE A 162 -1.97 1.63 0.34
N LEU A 163 -2.30 0.34 0.37
CA LEU A 163 -1.70 -0.67 -0.50
C LEU A 163 -1.95 -0.37 -1.98
N ASP A 164 -3.11 0.15 -2.34
CA ASP A 164 -3.36 0.56 -3.72
C ASP A 164 -2.44 1.72 -4.17
N LEU A 165 -1.98 2.58 -3.23
CA LEU A 165 -0.97 3.60 -3.53
C LEU A 165 0.40 3.01 -3.89
N PHE A 166 0.78 1.86 -3.32
CA PHE A 166 2.02 1.15 -3.66
C PHE A 166 2.07 0.90 -5.17
N PHE A 167 1.04 0.23 -5.70
CA PHE A 167 0.98 -0.14 -7.11
C PHE A 167 0.67 1.05 -8.02
N LYS A 168 -0.06 2.06 -7.50
CA LYS A 168 -0.37 3.29 -8.24
C LYS A 168 0.85 4.19 -8.43
N TYR A 169 1.78 4.22 -7.48
CA TYR A 169 2.98 5.07 -7.52
C TYR A 169 4.28 4.23 -7.47
N PRO A 170 4.57 3.43 -8.52
CA PRO A 170 5.66 2.47 -8.49
C PRO A 170 7.05 3.10 -8.29
N TYR A 171 7.24 4.37 -8.67
CA TYR A 171 8.51 5.09 -8.56
C TYR A 171 8.68 5.90 -7.26
N ASN A 172 7.75 5.80 -6.30
CA ASN A 172 7.78 6.62 -5.09
C ASN A 172 8.35 5.87 -3.89
N ASN A 173 9.67 5.93 -3.71
CA ASN A 173 10.36 5.24 -2.61
C ASN A 173 9.84 5.62 -1.22
N PHE A 174 9.41 6.87 -1.04
CA PHE A 174 8.91 7.33 0.26
C PHE A 174 7.59 6.67 0.64
N VAL A 175 6.64 6.54 -0.30
CA VAL A 175 5.37 5.88 0.00
C VAL A 175 5.59 4.39 0.25
N HIS A 176 6.43 3.74 -0.57
CA HIS A 176 6.76 2.33 -0.43
C HIS A 176 7.37 2.01 0.92
N HIS A 177 8.29 2.84 1.41
CA HIS A 177 8.89 2.67 2.74
C HIS A 177 7.85 2.73 3.86
N HIS A 178 6.89 3.66 3.80
CA HIS A 178 5.82 3.71 4.80
C HIS A 178 4.87 2.53 4.70
N ILE A 179 4.59 2.03 3.49
CA ILE A 179 3.73 0.87 3.26
C ILE A 179 4.38 -0.41 3.77
N GLU A 180 5.69 -0.58 3.55
CA GLU A 180 6.47 -1.68 4.12
C GLU A 180 6.33 -1.71 5.65
N ASN A 181 6.54 -0.56 6.31
CA ASN A 181 6.38 -0.46 7.76
C ASN A 181 4.96 -0.83 8.22
N ILE A 182 3.93 -0.47 7.44
CA ILE A 182 2.53 -0.86 7.72
C ILE A 182 2.37 -2.38 7.62
N ILE A 183 2.88 -2.99 6.55
CA ILE A 183 2.78 -4.44 6.33
C ILE A 183 3.48 -5.19 7.48
N VAL A 184 4.71 -4.80 7.81
CA VAL A 184 5.46 -5.41 8.92
C VAL A 184 4.70 -5.24 10.24
N SER A 185 4.21 -4.03 10.54
CA SER A 185 3.45 -3.77 11.77
C SER A 185 2.16 -4.60 11.86
N CYS A 186 1.47 -4.82 10.74
CA CYS A 186 0.32 -5.72 10.68
C CYS A 186 0.71 -7.17 10.96
N LEU A 187 1.78 -7.67 10.35
CA LEU A 187 2.24 -9.06 10.50
C LEU A 187 2.79 -9.35 11.90
N GLU A 188 3.40 -8.35 12.54
CA GLU A 188 3.89 -8.43 13.91
C GLU A 188 2.77 -8.23 14.96
N SER A 189 1.58 -7.80 14.54
CA SER A 189 0.45 -7.60 15.45
C SER A 189 -0.04 -8.93 16.03
N LYS A 190 -0.43 -8.88 17.31
CA LYS A 190 -1.08 -9.99 18.00
C LYS A 190 -2.56 -10.14 17.62
N ASN A 191 -3.11 -9.20 16.84
CA ASN A 191 -4.52 -9.16 16.47
C ASN A 191 -4.77 -9.97 15.19
N ALA A 192 -5.24 -11.21 15.35
CA ALA A 192 -5.54 -12.11 14.24
C ALA A 192 -6.49 -11.50 13.18
N PRO A 193 -7.59 -10.81 13.56
CA PRO A 193 -8.42 -10.07 12.61
C PRO A 193 -7.67 -9.10 11.69
N LEU A 194 -6.65 -8.39 12.21
CA LEU A 194 -5.86 -7.46 11.40
C LEU A 194 -5.00 -8.20 10.37
N VAL A 195 -4.34 -9.28 10.79
CA VAL A 195 -3.53 -10.12 9.89
C VAL A 195 -4.41 -10.76 8.81
N GLN A 196 -5.58 -11.27 9.20
CA GLN A 196 -6.54 -11.83 8.26
C GLN A 196 -7.05 -10.77 7.27
N TYR A 197 -7.34 -9.56 7.74
CA TYR A 197 -7.72 -8.44 6.88
C TYR A 197 -6.63 -8.11 5.85
N LEU A 198 -5.36 -8.09 6.27
CA LEU A 198 -4.23 -7.86 5.36
C LEU A 198 -4.07 -8.97 4.31
N LEU A 199 -4.17 -10.24 4.71
CA LEU A 199 -3.90 -11.37 3.81
C LEU A 199 -5.08 -11.70 2.90
N CYS A 200 -6.32 -11.63 3.42
CA CYS A 200 -7.52 -12.03 2.70
C CYS A 200 -8.21 -10.84 2.02
N GLU A 201 -8.64 -9.83 2.80
CA GLU A 201 -9.46 -8.74 2.27
C GLU A 201 -8.64 -7.76 1.43
N CYS A 202 -7.40 -7.48 1.83
CA CYS A 202 -6.49 -6.66 1.02
C CYS A 202 -5.80 -7.46 -0.10
N ASP A 203 -5.92 -8.79 -0.11
CA ASP A 203 -5.27 -9.70 -1.05
C ASP A 203 -3.77 -9.40 -1.26
N LEU A 204 -3.02 -9.23 -0.17
CA LEU A 204 -1.60 -8.86 -0.25
C LEU A 204 -0.81 -9.86 -1.09
N VAL A 205 -1.06 -11.17 -0.89
CA VAL A 205 -0.35 -12.24 -1.61
C VAL A 205 -0.71 -12.22 -3.10
N GLY A 206 -1.99 -12.10 -3.46
CA GLY A 206 -2.40 -12.02 -4.85
C GLY A 206 -1.85 -10.77 -5.56
N LYS A 207 -1.79 -9.63 -4.86
CA LYS A 207 -1.16 -8.40 -5.38
C LYS A 207 0.35 -8.56 -5.63
N ILE A 208 1.08 -9.23 -4.74
CA ILE A 208 2.52 -9.52 -4.91
C ILE A 208 2.72 -10.46 -6.12
N LEU A 209 1.99 -11.57 -6.18
CA LEU A 209 2.08 -12.52 -7.30
C LEU A 209 1.72 -11.86 -8.64
N THR A 210 0.71 -10.98 -8.64
CA THR A 210 0.33 -10.22 -9.84
C THR A 210 1.45 -9.28 -10.27
N ALA A 211 2.15 -8.64 -9.33
CA ALA A 211 3.25 -7.73 -9.63
C ALA A 211 4.51 -8.48 -10.12
N GLU A 212 4.80 -9.65 -9.57
CA GLU A 212 5.88 -10.53 -10.01
C GLU A 212 5.68 -10.98 -11.46
N ASN A 213 4.47 -11.45 -11.80
CA ASN A 213 4.11 -11.84 -13.15
C ASN A 213 4.10 -10.66 -14.15
N ASN A 214 3.93 -9.42 -13.66
CA ASN A 214 3.95 -8.20 -14.46
C ASN A 214 5.18 -7.35 -14.14
N TYR A 215 6.38 -7.94 -14.30
CA TYR A 215 7.68 -7.32 -14.03
C TYR A 215 7.99 -6.05 -14.84
N THR A 216 7.20 -5.77 -15.89
CA THR A 216 7.26 -4.48 -16.57
C THR A 216 6.32 -3.50 -15.86
N LEU A 217 6.88 -2.38 -15.37
CA LEU A 217 6.11 -1.22 -14.92
C LEU A 217 5.46 -0.54 -16.14
N GLY A 218 4.64 -1.29 -16.87
CA GLY A 218 4.05 -0.90 -18.14
C GLY A 218 3.34 0.44 -18.01
N ALA A 219 3.42 1.21 -19.08
CA ALA A 219 2.70 2.47 -19.25
C ALA A 219 1.21 2.18 -19.43
N ASP A 220 0.54 1.79 -18.34
CA ASP A 220 -0.91 1.85 -18.28
C ASP A 220 -1.30 3.34 -18.31
N PRO A 221 -2.03 3.81 -19.33
CA PRO A 221 -2.45 5.21 -19.44
C PRO A 221 -3.33 5.67 -18.27
N LYS A 222 -3.85 4.75 -17.45
CA LYS A 222 -4.57 5.06 -16.20
C LYS A 222 -3.65 5.30 -15.00
N ARG A 223 -2.35 5.00 -15.11
CA ARG A 223 -1.38 5.23 -14.03
C ARG A 223 -0.94 6.69 -14.02
N PRO A 224 -0.65 7.25 -12.83
CA PRO A 224 -0.19 8.63 -12.73
C PRO A 224 1.11 8.93 -13.46
N THR A 225 1.96 7.92 -13.72
CA THR A 225 3.26 8.15 -14.39
C THR A 225 3.13 7.88 -15.88
N VAL A 226 3.38 8.91 -16.68
CA VAL A 226 3.41 8.85 -18.14
C VAL A 226 4.87 8.99 -18.60
N PRO A 227 5.42 8.01 -19.33
CA PRO A 227 6.79 8.10 -19.85
C PRO A 227 6.91 9.18 -20.94
N ASP A 228 8.09 9.79 -21.04
CA ASP A 228 8.42 10.63 -22.20
C ASP A 228 8.59 9.79 -23.47
N GLU A 229 8.38 10.40 -24.65
CA GLU A 229 8.49 9.73 -25.94
C GLU A 229 9.83 8.98 -26.09
N GLY A 230 9.75 7.69 -26.40
CA GLY A 230 10.92 6.83 -26.61
C GLY A 230 11.54 6.21 -25.34
N ARG A 231 11.02 6.49 -24.13
CA ARG A 231 11.48 5.82 -22.90
C ARG A 231 10.69 4.55 -22.60
N SER A 232 11.41 3.46 -22.38
CA SER A 232 10.86 2.19 -21.89
C SER A 232 10.93 2.13 -20.36
N PRO A 233 9.97 1.45 -19.69
CA PRO A 233 10.02 1.26 -18.25
C PRO A 233 11.33 0.62 -17.82
N PRO A 234 11.92 1.06 -16.68
CA PRO A 234 13.02 0.32 -16.09
C PRO A 234 12.56 -1.12 -15.83
N ARG A 235 13.27 -2.06 -16.43
CA ARG A 235 13.02 -3.50 -16.29
C ARG A 235 13.78 -3.98 -15.06
N ASN A 236 13.17 -4.85 -14.26
CA ASN A 236 13.84 -5.47 -13.13
C ASN A 236 14.87 -6.49 -13.67
N PRO A 237 16.19 -6.29 -13.48
CA PRO A 237 17.21 -7.12 -14.14
C PRO A 237 17.25 -8.57 -13.65
N ALA A 238 16.72 -8.87 -12.45
CA ALA A 238 16.70 -10.24 -11.90
C ALA A 238 15.78 -11.21 -12.66
N VAL A 239 14.70 -10.71 -13.27
CA VAL A 239 13.75 -11.55 -14.04
C VAL A 239 14.31 -11.91 -15.42
N GLN A 240 15.29 -11.15 -15.91
CA GLN A 240 15.93 -11.39 -17.21
C GLN A 240 16.77 -12.68 -17.20
N GLU A 241 17.46 -12.99 -16.09
CA GLU A 241 18.25 -14.23 -15.99
C GLU A 241 17.33 -15.46 -15.98
N GLU A 242 16.29 -15.49 -15.14
CA GLU A 242 15.36 -16.64 -15.11
C GLU A 242 14.57 -16.84 -16.41
N MET A 243 14.13 -15.77 -17.09
CA MET A 243 13.44 -15.91 -18.39
C MET A 243 14.38 -16.25 -19.54
N CYS A 244 15.60 -15.68 -19.59
CA CYS A 244 16.57 -16.08 -20.60
C CYS A 244 16.97 -17.56 -20.42
N ASP A 245 17.13 -18.01 -19.17
CA ASP A 245 17.45 -19.41 -18.87
C ASP A 245 16.29 -20.35 -19.22
N MET A 246 15.03 -19.96 -18.97
CA MET A 246 13.86 -20.78 -19.31
C MET A 246 13.59 -20.86 -20.82
N GLU A 247 13.81 -19.77 -21.57
CA GLU A 247 13.64 -19.74 -23.02
C GLU A 247 14.74 -20.52 -23.75
N ASP A 248 15.97 -20.50 -23.22
CA ASP A 248 17.10 -21.30 -23.70
C ASP A 248 16.92 -22.79 -23.38
N ASP A 249 16.40 -23.15 -22.20
CA ASP A 249 16.04 -24.52 -21.86
C ASP A 249 14.92 -25.06 -22.76
N TYR A 250 13.88 -24.27 -23.04
CA TYR A 250 12.80 -24.69 -23.95
C TYR A 250 13.29 -24.85 -25.40
N ARG A 251 14.26 -24.03 -25.84
CA ARG A 251 14.95 -24.20 -27.13
C ARG A 251 15.87 -25.42 -27.15
N ALA A 252 16.59 -25.69 -26.07
CA ALA A 252 17.46 -26.85 -25.93
C ALA A 252 16.64 -28.16 -25.96
N VAL A 253 15.48 -28.20 -25.28
CA VAL A 253 14.56 -29.35 -25.30
C VAL A 253 13.99 -29.59 -26.69
N LYS A 254 13.71 -28.52 -27.47
CA LYS A 254 13.22 -28.62 -28.85
C LYS A 254 14.28 -29.08 -29.85
N LEU A 255 15.57 -28.93 -29.53
CA LEU A 255 16.70 -29.46 -30.30
C LEU A 255 17.02 -30.93 -29.98
N ILE A 256 16.58 -31.44 -28.82
CA ILE A 256 16.85 -32.81 -28.36
C ILE A 256 15.73 -33.80 -28.75
N LEU A 257 14.50 -33.32 -29.01
CA LEU A 257 13.41 -34.17 -29.48
C LEU A 257 13.50 -34.41 -31.00
N PRO A 258 13.76 -35.64 -31.47
CA PRO A 258 13.71 -35.94 -32.90
C PRO A 258 12.28 -35.81 -33.41
N THR A 259 12.03 -34.83 -34.28
CA THR A 259 10.84 -34.80 -35.11
C THR A 259 10.93 -35.95 -36.12
N SER A 260 10.38 -37.10 -35.77
CA SER A 260 10.25 -38.24 -36.69
C SER A 260 9.26 -37.91 -37.82
N PRO A 261 9.65 -38.02 -39.10
CA PRO A 261 8.72 -37.87 -40.22
C PRO A 261 8.12 -39.23 -40.58
N CYS A 262 6.95 -39.58 -40.05
CA CYS A 262 6.22 -40.77 -40.54
C CYS A 262 5.40 -40.42 -41.79
N ARG A 263 5.86 -40.98 -42.92
CA ARG A 263 5.23 -40.96 -44.25
C ARG A 263 3.81 -41.55 -44.26
N LYS A 264 2.98 -40.96 -45.12
CA LYS A 264 1.67 -41.40 -45.63
C LYS A 264 1.56 -42.91 -45.93
N LYS A 265 0.43 -43.53 -45.54
CA LYS A 265 -0.31 -44.49 -46.37
C LYS A 265 -1.82 -44.27 -46.20
N MET A 266 -2.54 -44.52 -47.29
CA MET A 266 -3.89 -44.07 -47.62
C MET A 266 -4.79 -45.29 -47.89
N ARG A 267 -6.06 -45.21 -47.43
CA ARG A 267 -7.24 -46.07 -47.76
C ARG A 267 -7.22 -47.52 -47.19
N CYS A 268 -8.30 -48.11 -46.65
CA CYS A 268 -9.71 -48.18 -47.10
C CYS A 268 -10.76 -48.20 -45.96
N SER A 269 -12.01 -48.01 -46.40
CA SER A 269 -13.32 -47.76 -45.76
C SER A 269 -14.02 -49.00 -45.11
N PRO A 270 -15.22 -48.84 -44.51
CA PRO A 270 -15.77 -49.68 -43.44
C PRO A 270 -16.72 -50.78 -43.94
N THR A 271 -16.99 -51.77 -43.09
CA THR A 271 -18.13 -52.69 -43.23
C THR A 271 -18.80 -52.93 -41.88
N ASP A 272 -20.12 -52.78 -41.91
CA ASP A 272 -21.09 -52.85 -40.83
C ASP A 272 -21.38 -54.28 -40.31
N ASN A 273 -21.86 -54.28 -39.05
CA ASN A 273 -22.99 -55.05 -38.50
C ASN A 273 -22.91 -56.52 -38.01
N VAL A 274 -23.76 -56.72 -36.97
CA VAL A 274 -24.40 -57.93 -36.39
C VAL A 274 -23.65 -58.56 -35.20
N SER A 275 -24.08 -58.31 -33.94
CA SER A 275 -25.07 -59.05 -33.08
C SER A 275 -24.59 -60.47 -32.73
N GLU A 276 -24.66 -61.06 -31.53
CA GLU A 276 -25.40 -60.99 -30.25
C GLU A 276 -24.44 -61.60 -29.19
N ASP A 277 -24.54 -61.38 -27.87
CA ASP A 277 -25.40 -62.18 -26.99
C ASP A 277 -25.39 -61.68 -25.53
N VAL A 278 -26.42 -62.10 -24.79
CA VAL A 278 -26.97 -61.56 -23.53
C VAL A 278 -26.46 -62.28 -22.27
N ARG A 279 -26.26 -61.56 -21.14
CA ARG A 279 -26.87 -61.86 -19.80
C ARG A 279 -26.38 -60.97 -18.63
N THR A 280 -27.33 -60.18 -18.10
CA THR A 280 -27.82 -60.05 -16.70
C THR A 280 -26.87 -60.07 -15.49
N SER A 281 -26.92 -59.00 -14.67
CA SER A 281 -27.49 -58.94 -13.29
C SER A 281 -26.80 -57.82 -12.48
N GLU A 282 -27.49 -56.71 -12.22
CA GLU A 282 -28.00 -56.29 -10.89
C GLU A 282 -26.94 -56.20 -9.77
N LEU A 283 -26.69 -55.00 -9.26
CA LEU A 283 -26.86 -54.66 -7.83
C LEU A 283 -26.66 -53.16 -7.61
N GLU A 284 -27.76 -52.52 -7.24
CA GLU A 284 -27.82 -51.30 -6.45
C GLU A 284 -27.06 -51.51 -5.13
N ASP A 285 -26.37 -50.48 -4.62
CA ASP A 285 -26.70 -50.02 -3.28
C ASP A 285 -26.16 -48.63 -3.00
N GLN A 286 -27.07 -47.82 -2.46
CA GLN A 286 -26.98 -46.42 -2.19
C GLN A 286 -27.26 -46.26 -0.69
N LYS A 287 -26.29 -45.84 0.12
CA LYS A 287 -26.61 -45.13 1.38
C LYS A 287 -25.41 -44.47 2.07
N ILE A 288 -25.62 -43.17 2.26
CA ILE A 288 -25.09 -42.22 3.27
C ILE A 288 -23.65 -41.75 3.07
#